data_AF-A0A5B8Z234-F1
#
_entry.id   AF-A0A5B8Z234-F1
#
_cell.length_a   1.000
_cell.length_b   1.000
_cell.length_c   1.000
_cell.angle_alpha   90.00
_cell.angle_beta   90.00
_cell.angle_gamma   90.00
#
_symmetry.space_group_name_H-M   'P 1'
#
loop_
_entity.id
_entity.type
_entity.pdbx_description
1 polymer ?
#
loop_
_entity_poly.entity_id
_entity_poly.type
_entity_poly.pdbx_seq_one_letter_code
_entity_poly.pdbx_strand_id
1 'polypeptide(L)' 'MSDQRLTCKACGSNSFAVGEIGHGYANIRPVNKRMTQGSPLLLTYCQDSGEIASMKVKEISKLKK' A
#
# COMPACT_ATOMS: atom_id res chain seq x y z
N MET A 1 -17.38 12.57 -17.43
CA MET A 1 -16.53 11.53 -16.80
C MET A 1 -15.55 12.27 -15.89
N SER A 2 -15.67 12.13 -14.58
CA SER A 2 -14.75 12.79 -13.64
C SER A 2 -13.44 12.01 -13.63
N ASP A 3 -12.47 12.50 -14.40
CA ASP A 3 -11.07 12.09 -14.34
C ASP A 3 -10.51 12.57 -12.99
N GLN A 4 -10.75 11.80 -11.93
CA GLN A 4 -10.19 12.06 -10.60
C GLN A 4 -8.69 11.77 -10.65
N ARG A 5 -7.93 12.69 -11.24
CA ARG A 5 -6.48 12.67 -11.18
C ARG A 5 -6.09 12.75 -9.71
N LEU A 6 -5.33 11.76 -9.28
CA LEU A 6 -4.79 11.71 -7.93
C LEU A 6 -3.85 12.91 -7.76
N THR A 7 -4.11 13.75 -6.78
CA THR A 7 -3.29 14.92 -6.45
C THR A 7 -2.77 14.77 -5.03
N CYS A 8 -1.47 15.01 -4.85
CA CYS A 8 -0.80 15.01 -3.58
C CYS A 8 -1.34 16.13 -2.70
N LYS A 9 -1.71 15.81 -1.46
CA LYS A 9 -2.33 16.80 -0.55
C LYS A 9 -1.28 17.69 0.10
N ALA A 10 -0.04 17.23 0.19
CA ALA A 10 1.08 17.96 0.77
C ALA A 10 1.70 18.97 -0.21
N CYS A 11 1.89 18.60 -1.48
CA CYS A 11 2.60 19.44 -2.45
C CYS A 11 1.83 19.76 -3.74
N GLY A 12 0.63 19.22 -3.93
CA GLY A 12 -0.17 19.46 -5.14
C GLY A 12 0.34 18.75 -6.41
N SER A 13 1.42 17.98 -6.33
CA SER A 13 1.93 17.16 -7.44
C SER A 13 0.98 16.03 -7.82
N ASN A 14 1.07 15.57 -9.06
CA ASN A 14 0.42 14.37 -9.57
C ASN A 14 1.41 13.22 -9.86
N SER A 15 2.67 13.39 -9.44
CA SER A 15 3.73 12.39 -9.60
C SER A 15 3.68 11.35 -8.48
N PHE A 16 3.27 10.14 -8.82
CA PHE A 16 3.10 9.03 -7.88
C PHE A 16 3.79 7.76 -8.35
N ALA A 17 4.40 7.05 -7.41
CA ALA A 17 4.97 5.72 -7.62
C ALA A 17 4.38 4.71 -6.64
N VAL A 18 4.58 3.42 -6.94
CA VAL A 18 4.18 2.32 -6.05
C VAL A 18 5.42 1.73 -5.40
N GLY A 19 5.41 1.65 -4.07
CA GLY A 19 6.39 0.94 -3.25
C GLY A 19 5.78 -0.30 -2.61
N GLU A 20 6.63 -1.23 -2.21
CA GLU A 20 6.25 -2.43 -1.46
C GLU A 20 6.90 -2.41 -0.09
N ILE A 21 6.09 -2.64 0.95
CA ILE A 21 6.59 -2.91 2.30
C ILE A 21 6.08 -4.29 2.73
N GLY A 22 6.91 -5.01 3.46
CA GLY A 22 6.57 -6.33 3.96
C GLY A 22 7.25 -7.42 3.14
N HIS A 23 8.22 -8.05 3.77
CA HIS A 23 8.78 -9.33 3.38
C HIS A 23 9.09 -10.11 4.67
N GLY A 24 8.88 -11.42 4.65
CA GLY A 24 9.09 -12.27 5.84
C GLY A 24 8.21 -11.84 7.02
N TYR A 25 8.81 -11.44 8.13
CA TYR A 25 8.09 -11.08 9.36
C TYR A 25 7.27 -9.79 9.25
N ALA A 26 7.58 -8.89 8.31
CA ALA A 26 6.87 -7.61 8.13
C ALA A 26 5.57 -7.70 7.33
N ASN A 27 5.20 -8.90 6.85
CA ASN A 27 3.93 -9.11 6.14
C ASN A 27 2.72 -8.87 7.06
N ILE A 28 1.65 -8.27 6.51
CA ILE A 28 0.37 -8.20 7.21
C ILE A 28 -0.19 -9.61 7.39
N ARG A 29 -0.69 -9.90 8.59
CA ARG A 29 -1.27 -11.19 8.97
C ARG A 29 -2.55 -10.97 9.77
N PRO A 30 -3.51 -11.91 9.73
CA PRO A 30 -4.61 -11.89 10.67
C PRO A 30 -4.06 -12.00 12.10
N VAL A 31 -4.59 -11.19 13.02
CA VAL A 31 -4.10 -11.09 14.42
C VAL A 31 -4.00 -12.45 15.10
N ASN A 32 -4.92 -13.37 14.77
CA ASN A 32 -5.01 -14.71 15.36
C ASN A 32 -4.29 -15.81 14.55
N LYS A 33 -3.59 -15.48 13.46
CA LYS A 33 -2.95 -16.46 12.56
C LYS A 33 -1.45 -16.22 12.41
N ARG A 34 -0.73 -16.38 13.52
CA ARG A 34 0.73 -16.15 13.63
C ARG A 34 1.58 -17.02 12.69
N MET A 35 1.09 -18.20 12.30
CA MET A 35 1.79 -19.17 11.46
C MET A 35 1.55 -18.99 9.95
N THR A 36 0.82 -17.95 9.53
CA THR A 36 0.54 -17.69 8.11
C THR A 36 1.68 -16.89 7.44
N GLN A 37 1.88 -17.15 6.13
CA GLN A 37 2.88 -16.43 5.33
C GLN A 37 2.58 -14.92 5.23
N GLY A 38 1.35 -14.49 5.51
CA GLY A 38 0.90 -13.10 5.41
C GLY A 38 0.91 -12.59 3.97
N SER A 39 0.74 -11.28 3.79
CA SER A 39 0.84 -10.59 2.50
C SER A 39 1.63 -9.28 2.64
N PRO A 40 2.41 -8.88 1.63
CA PRO A 40 2.98 -7.54 1.57
C PRO A 40 1.91 -6.44 1.45
N LEU A 41 2.29 -5.22 1.76
CA LEU A 41 1.51 -4.01 1.51
C LEU A 41 2.13 -3.23 0.35
N LEU A 42 1.28 -2.74 -0.55
CA LEU A 42 1.63 -1.78 -1.58
C LEU A 42 1.25 -0.38 -1.11
N LEU A 43 2.16 0.58 -1.25
CA LEU A 43 1.89 1.99 -0.99
C LEU A 43 1.99 2.77 -2.29
N THR A 44 1.04 3.68 -2.50
CA THR A 44 1.18 4.73 -3.50
C THR A 44 1.69 5.97 -2.80
N TYR A 45 2.87 6.45 -3.19
CA TYR A 45 3.50 7.61 -2.58
C TYR A 45 3.84 8.67 -3.61
N CYS A 46 3.79 9.93 -3.20
CA CYS A 46 4.20 11.06 -4.02
C CYS A 46 5.72 11.05 -4.16
N GLN A 47 6.24 11.11 -5.38
CA GLN A 47 7.68 11.08 -5.61
C GLN A 47 8.39 12.37 -5.16
N ASP A 48 7.65 13.48 -5.07
CA ASP A 48 8.23 14.79 -4.73
C ASP A 48 8.23 15.08 -3.22
N SER A 49 7.20 14.64 -2.50
CA SER A 49 7.03 14.93 -1.06
C SER A 49 7.09 13.70 -0.15
N GLY A 50 7.03 12.49 -0.72
CA GLY A 50 6.94 11.25 0.04
C GLY A 50 5.57 10.98 0.67
N GLU A 51 4.57 11.86 0.49
CA GLU A 51 3.23 11.64 1.06
C GLU A 51 2.59 10.36 0.53
N ILE A 52 2.05 9.53 1.43
CA ILE A 52 1.31 8.33 1.07
C ILE A 52 -0.11 8.70 0.68
N ALA A 53 -0.47 8.48 -0.57
CA ALA A 53 -1.83 8.67 -1.06
C ALA A 53 -2.72 7.46 -0.79
N SER A 54 -2.16 6.25 -0.78
CA SER A 54 -2.93 5.04 -0.41
C SER A 54 -2.03 3.88 0.04
N MET A 55 -2.61 2.96 0.82
CA MET A 55 -2.00 1.69 1.21
C MET A 55 -2.98 0.54 0.94
N LYS A 56 -2.50 -0.56 0.35
CA LYS A 56 -3.32 -1.72 -0.03
C LYS A 56 -2.60 -3.02 0.26
N VAL A 57 -3.36 -4.09 0.54
CA VAL A 57 -2.82 -5.44 0.64
C VAL A 57 -2.54 -5.99 -0.76
N LYS A 58 -1.32 -6.47 -1.01
CA LYS A 58 -0.91 -6.99 -2.34
C LYS A 58 -1.69 -8.24 -2.74
N GLU A 59 -1.86 -9.18 -1.82
CA GLU A 59 -2.48 -10.49 -2.08
C GLU A 59 -3.53 -10.80 -1.01
N ILE A 60 -4.70 -10.16 -1.12
CA ILE A 60 -5.79 -10.31 -0.15
C ILE A 60 -6.27 -11.77 0.00
N SER A 61 -6.13 -12.59 -1.05
CA SER A 61 -6.49 -14.01 -1.04
C SER A 61 -5.69 -14.81 0.00
N LYS A 62 -4.46 -14.40 0.34
CA LYS A 62 -3.65 -15.02 1.40
C LYS A 62 -4.19 -14.76 2.80
N LEU A 63 -5.03 -13.74 2.98
CA LEU A 63 -5.60 -13.34 4.28
C LEU A 63 -7.04 -13.82 4.50
N LYS A 64 -7.74 -14.27 3.44
CA LYS A 64 -9.17 -14.65 3.47
C LYS A 64 -9.45 -16.09 3.94
N LYS A 65 -8.43 -16.84 4.37
CA LYS A 65 -8.60 -18.17 4.97
C LYS A 65 -8.83 -18.08 6.45
#